data_AF-A0A957VP31-F1
#
_entry.id   AF-A0A957VP31-F1
#
_cell.length_a   1.000
_cell.length_b   1.000
_cell.length_c   1.000
_cell.angle_alpha   90.00
_cell.angle_beta   90.00
_cell.angle_gamma   90.00
#
_symmetry.space_group_name_H-M   'P 1'
#
loop_
_entity.id
_entity.type
_entity.pdbx_description
1 polymer ?
#
loop_
_entity_poly.entity_id
_entity_poly.type
_entity_poly.pdbx_seq_one_letter_code
_entity_poly.pdbx_strand_id
1 'polypeptide(L)' 'QAGGGIVADSDPTAEYQESLNKAKALAVAVEEAERGL' A
#
# COMPACT_ATOMS: atom_id res chain seq x y z
N GLN A 1 7.16 5.24 -2.12
CA GLN A 1 7.26 3.94 -2.82
C GLN A 1 6.71 2.87 -1.88
N ALA A 2 5.97 1.87 -2.39
CA ALA A 2 5.50 0.71 -1.63
C ALA A 2 5.68 -0.56 -2.48
N GLY A 3 5.82 -1.72 -1.84
CA GLY A 3 6.01 -3.01 -2.49
C GLY A 3 5.67 -4.19 -1.57
N GLY A 4 5.89 -5.40 -2.09
CA GLY A 4 5.66 -6.69 -1.40
C GLY A 4 6.81 -7.65 -1.65
N GLY A 5 6.93 -8.68 -0.82
CA GLY A 5 7.90 -9.75 -1.02
C GLY A 5 7.30 -10.80 -1.96
N ILE A 6 7.98 -11.11 -3.06
CA ILE A 6 7.51 -12.12 -4.01
C ILE A 6 8.10 -13.48 -3.63
N VAL A 7 7.25 -14.49 -3.55
CA VAL A 7 7.62 -15.90 -3.34
C VAL A 7 7.06 -16.76 -4.48
N ALA A 8 7.40 -18.06 -4.47
CA ALA A 8 7.12 -18.96 -5.60
C ALA A 8 5.62 -19.12 -5.91
N ASP A 9 4.77 -18.96 -4.91
CA ASP A 9 3.31 -19.12 -4.96
C ASP A 9 2.56 -17.79 -4.88
N SER A 10 3.25 -16.64 -4.98
CA SER A 10 2.61 -15.32 -5.02
C SER A 10 1.65 -15.20 -6.21
N ASP A 11 0.47 -14.63 -5.95
CA ASP A 11 -0.45 -14.22 -7.00
C ASP A 11 -0.16 -12.77 -7.43
N PRO A 12 0.18 -12.51 -8.71
CA PRO A 12 0.55 -11.16 -9.15
C PRO A 12 -0.52 -10.09 -8.91
N THR A 13 -1.80 -10.46 -8.97
CA THR A 13 -2.91 -9.53 -8.74
C THR A 13 -3.03 -9.20 -7.27
N ALA A 14 -2.89 -10.19 -6.40
CA ALA A 14 -2.89 -10.00 -4.94
C ALA A 14 -1.72 -9.11 -4.50
N GLU A 15 -0.51 -9.36 -4.98
CA GLU A 15 0.70 -8.59 -4.62
C GLU A 15 0.63 -7.13 -5.12
N TYR A 16 0.04 -6.93 -6.31
CA TYR A 16 -0.25 -5.59 -6.81
C TYR A 16 -1.24 -4.86 -5.91
N GLN A 17 -2.35 -5.52 -5.52
CA GLN A 17 -3.33 -4.94 -4.62
C GLN A 17 -2.76 -4.65 -3.23
N GLU A 18 -1.89 -5.52 -2.71
CA GLU A 18 -1.15 -5.29 -1.47
C GLU A 18 -0.29 -4.02 -1.56
N SER A 19 0.47 -3.87 -2.64
CA SER A 19 1.31 -2.70 -2.87
C SER A 19 0.49 -1.40 -2.94
N LEU A 20 -0.67 -1.43 -3.62
CA LEU A 20 -1.61 -0.30 -3.66
C LEU A 20 -2.19 0.01 -2.28
N ASN A 21 -2.58 -1.01 -1.51
CA ASN A 21 -3.14 -0.83 -0.17
C ASN A 21 -2.12 -0.19 0.78
N LYS A 22 -0.86 -0.62 0.74
CA LYS A 22 0.23 -0.02 1.52
C LYS A 22 0.47 1.44 1.14
N ALA A 23 0.51 1.75 -0.16
CA ALA A 23 0.65 3.12 -0.64
C ALA A 23 -0.53 4.01 -0.21
N LYS A 24 -1.76 3.49 -0.31
CA LYS A 24 -2.98 4.19 0.08
C LYS A 24 -3.00 4.51 1.58
N ALA A 25 -2.55 3.59 2.42
CA ALA A 25 -2.49 3.83 3.87
C ALA A 25 -1.61 5.05 4.19
N LEU A 26 -0.45 5.18 3.55
CA LEU A 26 0.40 6.35 3.70
C LEU A 26 -0.28 7.63 3.17
N ALA A 27 -0.93 7.55 2.00
CA ALA A 27 -1.63 8.70 1.43
C ALA A 27 -2.76 9.20 2.35
N VAL A 28 -3.55 8.30 2.92
CA VAL A 28 -4.61 8.63 3.89
C VAL A 28 -4.00 9.24 5.15
N ALA A 29 -2.91 8.69 5.69
CA ALA A 29 -2.26 9.25 6.86
C ALA A 29 -1.78 10.70 6.64
N VAL A 30 -1.29 11.02 5.45
CA VAL A 30 -0.91 12.38 5.06
C VAL A 30 -2.15 13.28 4.97
N GLU A 31 -3.21 12.83 4.30
CA GLU A 31 -4.46 13.58 4.16
C GLU A 31 -5.11 13.90 5.52
N GLU A 32 -5.08 12.96 6.47
CA GLU A 32 -5.60 13.18 7.82
C GLU A 32 -4.73 14.15 8.63
N ALA A 33 -3.40 14.11 8.46
CA ALA A 33 -2.49 15.10 9.07
C ALA A 33 -2.64 16.51 8.46
N GLU A 34 -3.07 16.61 7.20
CA GLU A 34 -3.40 17.91 6.58
C GLU A 34 -4.73 18.48 7.07
N ARG A 35 -5.65 17.62 7.54
CA ARG A 35 -7.01 17.99 7.99
C ARG A 35 -7.10 18.46 9.44
N GLY A 36 -6.01 18.42 10.21
CA GLY A 36 -6.00 18.96 11.57
C GLY A 36 -6.24 17.94 12.67
N LEU A 37 -5.78 16.71 12.47
CA LEU A 37 -4.76 16.22 13.40
C LEU A 37 -3.50 17.09 13.25
#